data_AF-A0A7W1B3M0-F1
#
_entry.id   AF-A0A7W1B3M0-F1
#
_cell.length_a   1.000
_cell.length_b   1.000
_cell.length_c   1.000
_cell.angle_alpha   90.00
_cell.angle_beta   90.00
_cell.angle_gamma   90.00
#
_symmetry.space_group_name_H-M   'P 1'
#
loop_
_entity.id
_entity.type
_entity.pdbx_description
1 polymer ?
#
loop_
_entity_poly.entity_id
_entity_poly.type
_entity_poly.pdbx_seq_one_letter_code
_entity_poly.pdbx_strand_id
1 'polypeptide(L)'
;MVLMVDGVGVVYAAVGLAALAAALLPRLLGRVPLSMPMVFLAVGLLAFGLIDSLPDPDPRQHGVFASHLTEACVIISLMGAGLALNRAVSWRGWMTTWRLLAIVMPLCML
;
A
#
# COMPACT_ATOMS: atom_id res chain seq x y z
N MET A 1 4.57 -10.78 -41.86
CA MET A 1 3.46 -10.03 -41.24
C MET A 1 2.78 -10.86 -40.15
N VAL A 2 3.58 -11.54 -39.33
CA VAL A 2 3.17 -12.16 -38.07
C VAL A 2 4.12 -11.49 -37.10
N LEU A 3 3.60 -10.55 -36.31
CA LEU A 3 4.40 -9.90 -35.28
C LEU A 3 5.00 -11.01 -34.41
N MET A 4 6.33 -11.05 -34.42
CA MET A 4 7.13 -11.68 -33.38
C MET A 4 6.78 -10.92 -32.10
N VAL A 5 5.66 -11.28 -31.51
CA VAL A 5 5.30 -10.86 -30.17
C VAL A 5 6.24 -11.66 -29.29
N ASP A 6 7.46 -11.13 -29.12
CA ASP A 6 8.43 -11.67 -28.17
C ASP A 6 7.71 -11.75 -26.83
N GLY A 7 7.79 -12.90 -26.12
CA GLY A 7 7.05 -13.09 -24.87
C GLY A 7 7.27 -11.95 -23.86
N VAL A 8 8.44 -11.32 -23.94
CA VAL A 8 8.83 -10.11 -23.21
C VAL A 8 7.92 -8.92 -23.50
N GLY A 9 7.53 -8.68 -24.76
CA GLY A 9 6.64 -7.60 -25.16
C GLY A 9 5.22 -7.76 -24.59
N VAL A 10 4.71 -8.99 -24.53
CA VAL A 10 3.41 -9.29 -23.87
C VAL A 10 3.50 -9.00 -22.39
N VAL A 11 4.59 -9.44 -21.74
CA VAL A 11 4.80 -9.19 -20.31
C VAL A 11 4.85 -7.68 -20.03
N TYR A 12 5.60 -6.90 -20.81
CA TYR A 12 5.64 -5.45 -20.62
C TYR A 12 4.28 -4.78 -20.88
N ALA A 13 3.55 -5.21 -21.91
CA ALA A 13 2.21 -4.70 -22.17
C ALA A 13 1.23 -5.03 -21.02
N ALA A 14 1.26 -6.27 -20.50
CA ALA A 14 0.44 -6.69 -19.38
C ALA A 14 0.78 -5.94 -18.09
N VAL A 15 2.07 -5.78 -17.78
CA VAL A 15 2.54 -5.00 -16.62
C VAL A 15 2.14 -3.54 -16.76
N GLY A 16 2.31 -2.94 -17.95
CA GLY A 16 1.92 -1.56 -18.22
C GLY A 16 0.41 -1.34 -18.10
N LEU A 17 -0.40 -2.27 -18.59
CA LEU A 17 -1.85 -2.22 -18.47
C LEU A 17 -2.30 -2.39 -17.01
N ALA A 18 -1.67 -3.31 -16.27
CA ALA A 18 -1.89 -3.46 -14.83
C ALA A 18 -1.50 -2.20 -14.05
N ALA A 19 -0.36 -1.57 -14.36
CA ALA A 19 0.06 -0.32 -13.75
C ALA A 19 -0.89 0.84 -14.07
N LEU A 20 -1.35 0.94 -15.32
CA LEU A 20 -2.34 1.93 -15.74
C LEU A 20 -3.66 1.72 -14.99
N ALA A 21 -4.14 0.47 -14.92
CA ALA A 21 -5.33 0.12 -14.17
C ALA A 21 -5.18 0.47 -12.69
N ALA A 22 -4.06 0.12 -12.06
CA ALA A 22 -3.78 0.44 -10.66
C ALA A 22 -3.75 1.95 -10.39
N ALA A 23 -3.29 2.77 -11.34
CA ALA A 23 -3.27 4.22 -11.22
C ALA A 23 -4.67 4.85 -11.43
N LEU A 24 -5.47 4.31 -12.35
CA LEU A 24 -6.79 4.87 -12.69
C LEU A 24 -7.89 4.37 -11.77
N LEU A 25 -7.83 3.12 -11.32
CA LEU A 25 -8.92 2.47 -10.59
C LEU A 25 -9.30 3.20 -9.28
N PRO A 26 -8.37 3.61 -8.40
CA PRO A 26 -8.71 4.37 -7.20
C PRO A 26 -9.28 5.76 -7.52
N ARG A 27 -8.87 6.36 -8.66
CA ARG A 27 -9.35 7.68 -9.10
C ARG A 27 -10.77 7.60 -9.65
N LEU A 28 -11.08 6.55 -10.41
CA LEU A 28 -12.43 6.32 -10.97
C LEU A 28 -13.44 5.97 -9.87
N LEU A 29 -13.01 5.24 -8.84
CA LEU A 29 -13.82 4.96 -7.64
C LEU A 29 -13.86 6.12 -6.64
N GLY A 30 -13.21 7.26 -6.89
CA GLY A 30 -13.17 8.39 -5.95
C GLY A 30 -14.53 9.07 -5.66
N ARG A 31 -15.61 8.65 -6.34
CA ARG A 31 -16.99 9.10 -6.09
C ARG A 31 -17.69 8.29 -4.99
N VAL A 32 -17.20 7.11 -4.63
CA VAL A 32 -17.71 6.30 -3.51
C VAL A 32 -16.89 6.60 -2.24
N PRO A 33 -17.50 6.51 -1.04
CA PRO A 33 -16.84 6.80 0.24
C PRO A 33 -15.90 5.67 0.67
N LEU A 34 -14.99 5.26 -0.22
CA LEU A 34 -13.97 4.24 0.02
C LEU A 34 -12.61 4.90 0.17
N SER A 35 -11.87 4.53 1.22
CA SER A 35 -10.48 4.97 1.36
C SER A 35 -9.61 4.30 0.29
N MET A 36 -8.58 5.00 -0.22
CA MET A 36 -7.66 4.42 -1.21
C MET A 36 -7.10 3.05 -0.77
N PRO A 37 -6.67 2.85 0.50
CA PRO A 37 -6.21 1.54 0.97
C PRO A 37 -7.24 0.42 0.81
N MET A 38 -8.53 0.69 1.05
CA MET A 38 -9.58 -0.32 0.88
C MET A 38 -9.74 -0.76 -0.58
N VAL A 39 -9.59 0.16 -1.53
CA VAL A 39 -9.65 -0.18 -2.97
C VAL A 39 -8.49 -1.11 -3.34
N PHE A 40 -7.26 -0.78 -2.93
CA PHE A 40 -6.10 -1.65 -3.20
C PHE A 40 -6.22 -3.02 -2.52
N LEU A 41 -6.74 -3.07 -1.28
CA LEU A 41 -7.01 -4.32 -0.59
C LEU A 41 -8.02 -5.19 -1.34
N ALA A 42 -9.13 -4.60 -1.80
CA ALA A 42 -10.13 -5.31 -2.57
C ALA A 42 -9.59 -5.85 -3.90
N VAL A 43 -8.76 -5.06 -4.59
CA VAL A 43 -8.07 -5.50 -5.82
C VAL A 43 -7.14 -6.68 -5.53
N GLY A 44 -6.35 -6.62 -4.47
CA GLY A 44 -5.50 -7.74 -4.05
C GLY A 44 -6.32 -8.99 -3.73
N LEU A 45 -7.39 -8.85 -2.96
CA LEU A 45 -8.27 -9.97 -2.61
C LEU A 45 -8.91 -10.62 -3.85
N LEU A 46 -9.38 -9.82 -4.80
CA LEU A 46 -9.91 -10.32 -6.07
C LEU A 46 -8.83 -10.98 -6.93
N ALA A 47 -7.63 -10.40 -7.01
CA ALA A 47 -6.54 -10.96 -7.81
C ALA A 47 -6.09 -12.33 -7.28
N PHE A 48 -5.85 -12.44 -5.97
CA PHE A 48 -5.46 -13.71 -5.34
C PHE A 48 -6.61 -14.72 -5.22
N GLY A 49 -7.87 -14.26 -5.25
CA GLY A 49 -9.04 -15.16 -5.25
C GLY A 49 -9.46 -15.67 -6.63
N LEU A 50 -9.09 -14.98 -7.72
CA LEU A 50 -9.48 -15.35 -9.10
C LEU A 50 -8.36 -16.02 -9.88
N ILE A 51 -7.10 -15.87 -9.47
CA ILE A 51 -5.94 -16.36 -10.21
C ILE A 51 -5.21 -17.40 -9.38
N ASP A 52 -5.50 -18.68 -9.63
CA ASP A 52 -4.94 -19.82 -8.88
C ASP A 52 -3.43 -20.03 -9.07
N SER A 53 -2.83 -19.37 -10.06
CA SER A 53 -1.40 -19.47 -10.36
C SER A 53 -0.51 -18.54 -9.53
N LEU A 54 -1.09 -17.74 -8.61
CA LEU A 54 -0.28 -16.90 -7.72
C LEU A 54 0.26 -17.69 -6.52
N PRO A 55 1.43 -17.30 -5.99
CA PRO A 55 1.92 -17.81 -4.71
C PRO A 55 0.94 -17.54 -3.58
N ASP A 56 0.94 -18.37 -2.54
CA ASP A 56 0.09 -18.17 -1.37
C ASP A 56 0.43 -16.83 -0.67
N PRO A 57 -0.55 -15.93 -0.47
CA PRO A 57 -0.31 -14.61 0.13
C PRO A 57 -0.13 -14.64 1.66
N ASP A 58 -0.13 -15.81 2.31
CA ASP A 58 -0.04 -15.96 3.76
C ASP A 58 1.31 -15.43 4.28
N PRO A 59 1.29 -14.35 5.09
CA PRO A 59 2.50 -13.78 5.66
C PRO A 59 3.16 -14.69 6.70
N ARG A 60 2.44 -15.70 7.23
CA ARG A 60 3.03 -16.69 8.15
C ARG A 60 3.93 -17.66 7.41
N GLN A 61 3.57 -18.01 6.17
CA GLN A 61 4.37 -18.87 5.30
C GLN A 61 5.52 -18.08 4.65
N HIS A 62 5.29 -16.81 4.32
CA HIS A 62 6.26 -15.95 3.62
C HIS A 62 6.77 -14.78 4.49
N GLY A 63 7.08 -15.04 5.76
CA GLY A 63 7.37 -14.01 6.77
C GLY A 63 8.53 -13.07 6.45
N VAL A 64 9.62 -13.56 5.85
CA VAL A 64 10.78 -12.73 5.48
C VAL A 64 10.40 -11.68 4.43
N PHE A 65 9.67 -12.09 3.40
CA PHE A 65 9.22 -11.18 2.36
C PHE A 65 8.21 -10.16 2.91
N ALA A 66 7.23 -10.61 3.68
CA ALA A 66 6.24 -9.75 4.31
C ALA A 66 6.89 -8.71 5.25
N SER A 67 7.95 -9.11 5.98
CA SER A 67 8.70 -8.21 6.86
C SER A 67 9.38 -7.10 6.07
N HIS A 68 10.17 -7.42 5.06
CA HIS A 68 10.86 -6.41 4.25
C HIS A 68 9.92 -5.49 3.48
N LEU A 69 8.80 -6.05 2.98
CA LEU A 69 7.76 -5.23 2.35
C LEU A 69 7.13 -4.25 3.36
N THR A 70 6.88 -4.71 4.59
CA THR A 70 6.34 -3.87 5.66
C THR A 70 7.34 -2.82 6.10
N GLU A 71 8.63 -3.16 6.24
CA GLU A 71 9.69 -2.20 6.53
C GLU A 71 9.74 -1.09 5.49
N ALA A 72 9.75 -1.45 4.20
CA ALA A 72 9.73 -0.48 3.12
C ALA A 72 8.48 0.41 3.18
N CYS A 73 7.29 -0.19 3.41
CA CYS A 73 6.03 0.54 3.53
C CYS A 73 6.06 1.53 4.71
N VAL A 74 6.52 1.09 5.89
CA VAL A 74 6.63 1.93 7.09
C VAL A 74 7.60 3.07 6.87
N ILE A 75 8.78 2.81 6.29
CA ILE A 75 9.78 3.85 6.00
C ILE A 75 9.20 4.89 5.04
N ILE A 76 8.59 4.47 3.93
CA ILE A 76 8.00 5.39 2.94
C ILE A 76 6.85 6.19 3.55
N SER A 77 5.98 5.55 4.34
CA SER A 77 4.85 6.19 5.02
C SER A 77 5.32 7.23 6.06
N LEU A 78 6.31 6.89 6.89
CA LEU A 78 6.87 7.80 7.88
C LEU A 78 7.62 8.96 7.24
N MET A 79 8.37 8.70 6.17
CA MET A 79 9.03 9.75 5.39
C MET A 79 7.99 10.74 4.82
N GLY A 80 6.94 10.23 4.18
CA GLY A 80 5.85 11.05 3.64
C GLY A 80 5.14 11.87 4.71
N ALA A 81 4.80 11.26 5.84
CA ALA A 81 4.20 11.95 6.98
C ALA A 81 5.13 13.02 7.58
N GLY A 82 6.44 12.74 7.65
CA GLY A 82 7.45 13.70 8.10
C GLY A 82 7.59 14.91 7.17
N LEU A 83 7.59 14.68 5.85
CA LEU A 83 7.64 15.75 4.84
C LEU A 83 6.38 16.62 4.82
N ALA A 84 5.22 16.03 5.11
CA ALA A 84 3.95 16.76 5.19
C ALA A 84 3.81 17.63 6.45
N LEU A 85 4.76 17.51 7.40
CA LEU A 85 4.68 18.20 8.67
C LEU A 85 5.05 19.68 8.56
N ASN A 86 4.04 20.54 8.46
CA ASN A 86 4.23 21.98 8.24
C ASN A 86 4.41 22.82 9.53
N ARG A 87 4.69 22.19 10.69
CA ARG A 87 4.79 22.89 11.98
C ARG A 87 6.13 22.63 12.64
N ALA A 88 6.71 23.67 13.25
CA ALA A 88 7.90 23.52 14.05
C ALA A 88 7.66 22.52 15.19
N VAL A 89 8.59 21.58 15.35
CA VAL A 89 8.57 20.61 16.44
C VAL A 89 8.84 21.36 17.74
N SER A 90 7.85 21.41 18.62
CA SER A 90 7.95 22.08 19.92
C SER A 90 7.30 21.27 21.01
N TRP A 91 7.94 21.18 22.17
CA TRP A 91 7.47 20.36 23.28
C TRP A 91 6.05 20.77 23.75
N ARG A 92 5.83 22.08 23.94
CA ARG A 92 4.54 22.62 24.39
C ARG A 92 3.47 22.60 23.30
N GLY A 93 3.84 22.93 22.06
CA GLY A 93 2.89 22.91 20.95
C GLY A 93 2.37 21.50 20.65
N TRP A 94 3.17 20.47 20.91
CA TRP A 94 2.85 19.08 20.60
C TRP A 94 2.35 18.29 21.81
N MET A 95 2.06 18.92 22.94
CA MET A 95 1.69 18.22 24.16
C MET A 95 0.47 17.31 23.97
N THR A 96 -0.50 17.70 23.14
CA THR A 96 -1.62 16.84 22.74
C THR A 96 -1.16 15.60 21.99
N THR A 97 -0.31 15.77 20.96
CA THR A 97 0.25 14.65 20.18
C THR A 97 1.07 13.71 21.06
N TRP A 98 1.87 14.24 21.98
CA TRP A 98 2.62 13.44 22.97
C TRP A 98 1.69 12.64 23.87
N ARG A 99 0.61 13.23 24.38
CA ARG A 99 -0.38 12.51 25.20
C ARG A 99 -1.08 11.41 24.41
N LEU A 100 -1.44 11.68 23.16
CA LEU A 100 -2.06 10.66 22.30
C LEU A 100 -1.08 9.53 21.97
N LEU A 101 0.17 9.84 21.63
CA LEU A 101 1.15 8.85 21.22
C LEU A 101 1.73 8.06 22.40
N ALA A 102 2.11 8.72 23.48
CA ALA A 102 2.80 8.07 24.61
C ALA A 102 1.83 7.44 25.63
N ILE A 103 0.57 7.90 25.70
CA ILE A 103 -0.40 7.41 26.68
C ILE A 103 -1.54 6.67 26.00
N VAL A 104 -2.25 7.32 25.06
CA VAL A 104 -3.46 6.73 24.47
C VAL A 104 -3.13 5.52 23.61
N MET A 105 -2.08 5.57 22.79
CA MET A 105 -1.70 4.42 21.95
C MET A 105 -1.40 3.15 22.78
N PRO A 106 -0.53 3.15 23.82
CA PRO A 106 -0.33 1.98 24.67
C PRO A 106 -1.61 1.51 25.37
N LEU A 107 -2.44 2.47 25.82
CA LEU A 107 -3.67 2.16 26.54
C LEU A 107 -4.72 1.50 25.64
N CYS A 108 -4.71 1.77 24.32
CA CYS A 108 -5.55 1.05 23.35
C CYS A 108 -4.98 -0.31 22.93
N MET A 109 -3.69 -0.57 23.17
CA MET A 109 -3.05 -1.85 22.84
C MET A 109 -3.11 -2.88 23.98
N LEU A 110 -3.37 -2.43 25.21
CA LEU A 110 -3.55 -3.27 26.39
C LEU A 110 -5.00 -3.73 26.51
#